data_AF-A0A382V8S4-F1
#
_entry.id   AF-A0A382V8S4-F1
#
_cell.length_a   1.000
_cell.length_b   1.000
_cell.length_c   1.000
_cell.angle_alpha   90.00
_cell.angle_beta   90.00
_cell.angle_gamma   90.00
#
_symmetry.space_group_name_H-M   'P 1'
#
loop_
_entity.id
_entity.type
_entity.pdbx_description
1 polymer ?
#
loop_
_entity_poly.entity_id
_entity_poly.type
_entity_poly.pdbx_seq_one_letter_code
_entity_poly.pdbx_strand_id
1 'polypeptide(L)' 'QGYVVDFLVFYYDSFYFPAFNVADAAITCGAALLILDMLMNRQEVRSSG' A
#
# COMPACT_ATOMS: atom_id res chain seq x y z
N GLN A 1 -20.87 9.89 16.55
CA GLN A 1 -20.56 10.08 15.12
C GLN A 1 -19.14 9.59 14.91
N GLY A 2 -18.88 8.83 13.85
CA GLY A 2 -17.55 8.35 13.51
C GLY A 2 -17.27 8.67 12.05
N TYR A 3 -16.24 9.46 11.79
CA TYR A 3 -15.71 9.72 10.46
C TYR A 3 -14.20 9.69 10.54
N VAL A 4 -13.57 9.21 9.47
CA VAL A 4 -12.11 9.22 9.34
C VAL A 4 -11.71 10.55 8.74
N VAL A 5 -10.64 11.14 9.25
CA VAL A 5 -10.13 12.42 8.75
C VAL A 5 -9.02 12.15 7.76
N ASP A 6 -9.26 12.53 6.51
CA ASP A 6 -8.25 12.54 5.46
C ASP A 6 -7.64 13.94 5.36
N PHE A 7 -6.31 14.00 5.35
CA PHE A 7 -5.57 15.27 5.44
C PHE A 7 -4.47 15.42 4.39
N LEU A 8 -4.11 14.35 3.69
CA LEU A 8 -3.15 14.39 2.58
C LEU A 8 -3.91 14.37 1.26
N VAL A 9 -3.64 15.35 0.40
CA VAL A 9 -4.15 15.41 -0.98
C VAL A 9 -2.97 15.64 -1.91
N PHE A 10 -2.86 14.81 -2.95
CA PHE A 10 -1.83 14.94 -3.97
C PHE A 10 -2.50 15.31 -5.29
N TYR A 11 -1.93 16.27 -6.00
CA TYR A 11 -2.43 16.70 -7.28
C TYR A 11 -1.28 17.08 -8.22
N TYR A 12 -1.51 16.91 -9.51
CA TYR A 12 -0.60 17.31 -10.55
C TYR A 12 -1.40 17.82 -11.75
N ASP A 13 -1.26 19.11 -12.06
CA ASP A 13 -2.10 19.81 -13.04
C ASP A 13 -3.59 19.57 -12.74
N SER A 14 -4.31 18.95 -13.68
CA SER A 14 -5.75 18.63 -13.57
C SER A 14 -6.02 17.28 -12.91
N PHE A 15 -5.00 16.51 -12.57
CA PHE A 15 -5.13 15.20 -11.92
C PHE A 15 -5.10 15.34 -10.40
N TYR A 16 -6.12 14.77 -9.76
CA TYR A 16 -6.24 14.73 -8.31
C TYR A 16 -6.24 13.29 -7.84
N PHE A 17 -5.31 12.96 -6.95
CA PHE A 17 -5.37 11.73 -6.19
C PHE A 17 -6.37 11.92 -5.04
N PRO A 18 -7.21 10.91 -4.73
CA PRO A 18 -8.13 10.97 -3.59
C PRO A 18 -7.40 11.35 -2.30
N ALA A 19 -8.04 12.16 -1.46
CA ALA A 19 -7.46 12.45 -0.15
C ALA A 19 -7.32 11.16 0.66
N PHE A 20 -6.26 11.05 1.45
CA PHE A 20 -6.01 9.90 2.31
C PHE A 20 -5.37 10.31 3.62
N ASN A 21 -5.27 9.35 4.54
CA ASN A 21 -4.63 9.52 5.83
C ASN A 21 -3.44 8.55 6.01
N VAL A 22 -2.73 8.70 7.12
CA VAL A 22 -1.55 7.86 7.42
C VAL A 22 -1.90 6.38 7.60
N ALA A 23 -3.12 6.04 8.05
CA ALA A 23 -3.54 4.66 8.21
C ALA A 23 -3.70 3.97 6.85
N ASP A 24 -4.28 4.64 5.85
CA ASP A 24 -4.39 4.12 4.49
C ASP A 24 -3.02 3.85 3.86
N ALA A 25 -2.07 4.76 4.09
CA ALA A 25 -0.69 4.60 3.65
C ALA A 25 -0.02 3.39 4.32
N ALA A 26 -0.18 3.22 5.63
CA ALA A 26 0.36 2.07 6.36
C ALA A 26 -0.22 0.74 5.87
N ILE A 27 -1.53 0.68 5.62
CA ILE A 27 -2.21 -0.50 5.08
C ILE A 27 -1.68 -0.83 3.68
N THR A 28 -1.58 0.19 2.81
CA THR A 28 -1.07 0.03 1.43
C THR A 28 0.38 -0.45 1.42
N CYS A 29 1.25 0.16 2.24
CA CYS A 29 2.64 -0.27 2.37
C CYS A 29 2.74 -1.69 2.93
N GLY A 30 1.95 -2.04 3.96
CA GLY A 30 1.92 -3.38 4.52
C GLY A 30 1.49 -4.44 3.49
N ALA A 31 0.42 -4.17 2.74
CA ALA A 31 -0.03 -5.05 1.67
C ALA A 31 1.02 -5.21 0.56
N ALA A 32 1.69 -4.12 0.15
CA ALA A 32 2.76 -4.17 -0.83
C ALA A 32 3.93 -5.03 -0.34
N LEU A 33 4.34 -4.89 0.92
CA LEU A 33 5.41 -5.71 1.52
C LEU A 33 5.02 -7.19 1.57
N LEU A 34 3.77 -7.52 1.92
CA LEU A 34 3.29 -8.91 1.90
C LEU A 34 3.32 -9.51 0.49
N ILE A 35 2.90 -8.75 -0.51
CA ILE A 35 2.96 -9.18 -1.92
C ILE A 35 4.41 -9.41 -2.34
N LEU A 36 5.32 -8.48 -1.99
CA LEU A 36 6.74 -8.60 -2.29
C LEU A 36 7.36 -9.84 -1.62
N ASP A 37 7.04 -10.09 -0.36
CA ASP A 37 7.48 -11.27 0.38
C ASP A 37 7.04 -12.56 -0.31
N MET A 38 5.76 -12.64 -0.72
CA MET A 38 5.23 -13.79 -1.47
C MET A 38 5.95 -14.01 -2.80
N LEU A 39 6.30 -12.95 -3.52
CA LEU A 39 7.01 -13.07 -4.80
C LEU A 39 8.47 -13.51 -4.63
N MET A 40 9.14 -13.02 -3.58
CA MET A 40 10.55 -13.32 -3.31
C MET A 40 10.74 -14.70 -2.68
N ASN A 41 9.94 -15.06 -1.67
CA ASN A 41 10.02 -16.36 -0.98
C ASN A 41 9.49 -17.53 -1.82
N ARG A 42 8.79 -17.27 -2.93
CA ARG A 42 8.39 -18.32 -3.90
C ARG A 42 9.59 -18.97 -4.60
N GLN A 43 10.76 -18.34 -4.60
CA GLN A 43 11.96 -18.88 -5.24
C GLN A 43 12.70 -19.90 -4.36
N GLU A 44 12.58 -19.79 -3.03
CA GLU A 44 13.29 -20.68 -2.11
C GLU A 44 12.68 -22.10 -2.10
N VAL A 45 11.34 -22.20 -2.23
CA VAL A 45 10.61 -23.48 -2.23
C VAL A 45 10.90 -24.33 -3.48
N ARG A 46 11.42 -23.74 -4.57
CA ARG A 46 11.66 -24.45 -5.85
C ARG A 46 13.10 -24.99 -5.98
N SER A 47 14.00 -24.62 -5.08
CA SER A 47 15.45 -24.90 -5.22
C SER A 47 15.91 -26.16 -4.47
N SER A 48 15.00 -26.81 -3.73
CA SER A 48 15.27 -27.99 -2.90
C SER A 48 14.52 -29.25 -3.36
N GLY A 49 13.96 -29.24 -4.58
CA GLY A 49 13.31 -30.39 -5.22
C GLY A 49 14.22 -31.05 -6.25
#